data_AF-A0A1F4U7V3-F1
#
_entry.id   AF-A0A1F4U7V3-F1
#
_cell.length_a   1.000
_cell.length_b   1.000
_cell.length_c   1.000
_cell.angle_alpha   90.00
_cell.angle_beta   90.00
_cell.angle_gamma   90.00
#
_symmetry.space_group_name_H-M   'P 1'
#
loop_
_entity.id
_entity.type
_entity.pdbx_description
1 polymer ?
#
loop_
_entity_poly.entity_id
_entity_poly.type
_entity_poly.pdbx_seq_one_letter_code
_entity_poly.pdbx_strand_id
1 'polypeptide(L)'
;MNYNKTEMKKILFCILALAFCSFSLFNCGRQAQTSSPIFTDPAVKLALLSNSSFVSTLYDEAIALNSTLKNANTRVHMGYWSLSANRPRLIKVMDAINSYASTESYRAIWDEGVGTAAADQYPSYITMNKEYWYERAYPLSNGMVSIEGVHYVDPHPVTTKEADDIWGNYSQRYAEMAARLRQETGITLEARCFVQGARVNRVFYVYELPKLVSLEATGDVYVFFALTSEANWLTPADWVKGTINAPTPEAAL
;
A
#
# COMPACT_ATOMS: atom_id res chain seq x y z
N MET A 1 -8.03 -64.51 24.00
CA MET A 1 -7.04 -64.40 22.90
C MET A 1 -6.07 -63.29 23.27
N ASN A 2 -4.89 -63.67 23.75
CA ASN A 2 -3.85 -62.75 24.23
C ASN A 2 -3.07 -62.20 23.02
N TYR A 3 -3.27 -60.92 22.71
CA TYR A 3 -2.44 -60.22 21.74
C TYR A 3 -1.09 -59.86 22.39
N ASN A 4 -0.03 -60.44 21.87
CA ASN A 4 1.33 -60.35 22.39
C ASN A 4 1.89 -58.93 22.08
N LYS A 5 2.16 -58.15 23.13
CA LYS A 5 2.60 -56.73 23.08
C LYS A 5 3.91 -56.48 22.30
N THR A 6 4.60 -57.53 21.90
CA THR A 6 5.93 -57.47 21.25
C THR A 6 5.85 -57.27 19.73
N GLU A 7 4.77 -57.70 19.07
CA GLU A 7 4.63 -57.58 17.62
C GLU A 7 4.05 -56.22 17.18
N MET A 8 3.33 -55.52 18.06
CA MET A 8 2.77 -54.19 17.78
C MET A 8 3.84 -53.07 17.78
N LYS A 9 5.02 -53.32 18.36
CA LYS A 9 6.15 -52.38 18.35
C LYS A 9 6.94 -52.39 17.04
N LYS A 10 6.88 -53.46 16.25
CA LYS A 10 7.60 -53.54 14.96
C LYS A 10 6.85 -52.84 13.82
N ILE A 11 5.52 -52.85 13.85
CA ILE A 11 4.69 -52.12 12.86
C ILE A 11 4.70 -50.61 13.13
N LEU A 12 4.78 -50.19 14.40
CA LEU A 12 4.88 -48.77 14.76
C LEU A 12 6.27 -48.17 14.47
N PHE A 13 7.33 -48.99 14.41
CA PHE A 13 8.68 -48.52 14.08
C PHE A 13 8.94 -48.37 12.57
N CYS A 14 8.21 -49.10 11.71
CA CYS A 14 8.29 -48.91 10.26
C CYS A 14 7.49 -47.70 9.74
N ILE A 15 6.51 -47.20 10.50
CA ILE A 15 5.76 -45.99 10.12
C ILE A 15 6.45 -44.71 10.62
N LEU A 16 7.23 -44.77 11.71
CA LEU A 16 8.03 -43.62 12.17
C LEU A 16 9.38 -43.46 11.46
N ALA A 17 9.92 -44.51 10.82
CA ALA A 17 11.17 -44.40 10.06
C ALA A 17 11.00 -43.94 8.59
N LEU A 18 9.75 -43.79 8.11
CA LEU A 18 9.42 -43.16 6.82
C LEU A 18 8.96 -41.69 6.97
N ALA A 19 8.92 -41.15 8.19
CA ALA A 19 8.58 -39.75 8.46
C ALA A 19 9.81 -38.84 8.64
N PHE A 20 11.04 -39.35 8.52
CA PHE A 20 12.27 -38.60 8.78
C PHE A 20 13.26 -38.53 7.58
N CYS A 21 12.82 -38.85 6.37
CA CYS A 21 13.61 -38.74 5.14
C CYS A 21 12.86 -38.10 3.96
N SER A 22 11.99 -37.11 4.23
CA SER A 22 11.37 -36.30 3.15
C SER A 22 11.34 -34.79 3.44
N PHE A 23 12.17 -34.33 4.38
CA PHE A 23 12.44 -32.89 4.60
C PHE A 23 13.78 -32.50 3.99
N SER A 24 14.00 -32.85 2.75
CA SER A 24 15.10 -32.36 1.90
C SER A 24 14.69 -32.73 0.49
N LEU A 25 14.47 -31.73 -0.38
CA LEU A 25 14.01 -31.78 -1.79
C LEU A 25 12.68 -31.07 -2.07
N PHE A 26 12.36 -30.00 -1.34
CA PHE A 26 11.64 -28.86 -1.91
C PHE A 26 12.27 -27.54 -1.44
N ASN A 27 13.60 -27.48 -1.41
CA ASN A 27 14.29 -26.20 -1.63
C ASN A 27 14.54 -26.11 -3.13
N CYS A 28 13.47 -26.16 -3.92
CA CYS A 28 13.50 -25.62 -5.26
C CYS A 28 13.74 -24.14 -5.02
N GLY A 29 14.96 -23.70 -5.32
CA GLY A 29 15.35 -22.31 -5.22
C GLY A 29 14.35 -21.48 -6.00
N ARG A 30 13.38 -20.90 -5.29
CA ARG A 30 12.97 -19.54 -5.60
C ARG A 30 14.20 -18.71 -5.27
N GLN A 31 15.13 -18.63 -6.23
CA GLN A 31 15.82 -17.38 -6.44
C GLN A 31 14.67 -16.36 -6.50
N ALA A 32 14.51 -15.59 -5.42
CA ALA A 32 13.86 -14.30 -5.55
C ALA A 32 14.64 -13.66 -6.71
N GLN A 33 13.99 -13.56 -7.85
CA GLN A 33 14.55 -12.86 -8.99
C GLN A 33 14.56 -11.40 -8.54
N THR A 34 15.60 -11.02 -7.80
CA THR A 34 15.89 -9.64 -7.41
C THR A 34 16.22 -8.95 -8.71
N SER A 35 15.18 -8.49 -9.41
CA SER A 35 15.36 -7.68 -10.61
C SER A 35 16.21 -6.49 -10.19
N SER A 36 17.32 -6.25 -10.89
CA SER A 36 18.27 -5.18 -10.57
C SER A 36 17.56 -3.84 -10.33
N PRO A 37 18.08 -3.00 -9.42
CA PRO A 37 17.53 -1.68 -9.16
C PRO A 37 17.49 -0.82 -10.43
N ILE A 38 16.50 0.06 -10.50
CA ILE A 38 16.31 1.00 -11.61
C ILE A 38 16.80 2.39 -11.16
N PHE A 39 17.81 2.92 -11.83
CA PHE A 39 18.34 4.26 -11.55
C PHE A 39 17.68 5.29 -12.46
N THR A 40 16.40 5.57 -12.22
CA THR A 40 15.70 6.66 -12.91
C THR A 40 16.24 8.01 -12.43
N ASP A 41 16.43 8.96 -13.35
CA ASP A 41 16.76 10.36 -13.01
C ASP A 41 15.62 10.99 -12.19
N PRO A 42 15.89 11.55 -10.99
CA PRO A 42 14.85 12.13 -10.14
C PRO A 42 14.09 13.26 -10.83
N ALA A 43 14.74 14.07 -11.67
CA ALA A 43 14.09 15.15 -12.41
C ALA A 43 13.08 14.60 -13.43
N VAL A 44 13.41 13.51 -14.12
CA VAL A 44 12.49 12.82 -15.03
C VAL A 44 11.30 12.26 -14.27
N LYS A 45 11.53 11.65 -13.11
CA LYS A 45 10.46 11.10 -12.29
C LYS A 45 9.52 12.17 -11.75
N LEU A 46 10.08 13.26 -11.24
CA LEU A 46 9.32 14.41 -10.76
C LEU A 46 8.50 15.04 -11.89
N ALA A 47 9.07 15.21 -13.08
CA ALA A 47 8.35 15.71 -14.25
C ALA A 47 7.16 14.80 -14.60
N LEU A 48 7.36 13.47 -14.62
CA LEU A 48 6.30 12.49 -14.85
C LEU A 48 5.17 12.62 -13.81
N LEU A 49 5.51 12.64 -12.52
CA LEU A 49 4.54 12.67 -11.42
C LEU A 49 3.86 14.03 -11.24
N SER A 50 4.47 15.11 -11.75
CA SER A 50 3.86 16.43 -11.79
C SER A 50 2.78 16.57 -12.86
N ASN A 51 2.79 15.68 -13.86
CA ASN A 51 1.81 15.69 -14.94
C ASN A 51 0.48 15.07 -14.48
N SER A 52 -0.62 15.82 -14.61
CA SER A 52 -1.96 15.34 -14.25
C SER A 52 -2.40 14.11 -15.06
N SER A 53 -1.81 13.86 -16.24
CA SER A 53 -2.10 12.64 -17.01
C SER A 53 -1.71 11.36 -16.27
N PHE A 54 -0.80 11.43 -15.30
CA PHE A 54 -0.42 10.27 -14.49
C PHE A 54 -1.59 9.75 -13.63
N VAL A 55 -2.58 10.61 -13.31
CA VAL A 55 -3.82 10.16 -12.66
C VAL A 55 -4.56 9.16 -13.53
N SER A 56 -4.60 9.37 -14.85
CA SER A 56 -5.20 8.41 -15.79
C SER A 56 -4.45 7.08 -15.80
N THR A 57 -3.12 7.09 -15.68
CA THR A 57 -2.33 5.87 -15.54
C THR A 57 -2.73 5.09 -14.29
N LEU A 58 -2.79 5.73 -13.13
CA LEU A 58 -3.22 5.06 -11.88
C LEU A 58 -4.64 4.54 -11.96
N TYR A 59 -5.54 5.31 -12.57
CA TYR A 59 -6.92 4.88 -12.81
C TYR A 59 -6.98 3.63 -13.69
N ASP A 60 -6.31 3.62 -14.83
CA ASP A 60 -6.31 2.49 -15.77
C ASP A 60 -5.71 1.24 -15.12
N GLU A 61 -4.64 1.40 -14.32
CA GLU A 61 -4.05 0.32 -13.52
C GLU A 61 -5.05 -0.23 -12.49
N ALA A 62 -5.77 0.64 -11.77
CA ALA A 62 -6.78 0.23 -10.81
C ALA A 62 -7.94 -0.54 -11.47
N ILE A 63 -8.45 -0.06 -12.61
CA ILE A 63 -9.52 -0.73 -13.35
C ILE A 63 -9.05 -2.07 -13.94
N ALA A 64 -7.79 -2.16 -14.40
CA ALA A 64 -7.22 -3.39 -14.91
C ALA A 64 -7.14 -4.49 -13.83
N LEU A 65 -6.77 -4.10 -12.61
CA LEU A 65 -6.71 -5.02 -11.47
C LEU A 65 -8.10 -5.35 -10.91
N ASN A 66 -9.02 -4.38 -10.90
CA ASN A 66 -10.38 -4.60 -10.43
C ASN A 66 -11.41 -3.81 -11.26
N SER A 67 -11.95 -4.48 -12.28
CA SER A 67 -12.93 -3.86 -13.18
C SER A 67 -14.26 -3.49 -12.50
N THR A 68 -14.55 -3.98 -11.29
CA THR A 68 -15.79 -3.62 -10.57
C THR A 68 -15.78 -2.19 -10.03
N LEU A 69 -14.61 -1.55 -9.97
CA LEU A 69 -14.45 -0.16 -9.53
C LEU A 69 -15.18 0.85 -10.44
N LYS A 70 -15.44 0.51 -11.70
CA LYS A 70 -16.21 1.36 -12.64
C LYS A 70 -17.71 1.16 -12.57
N ASN A 71 -18.20 0.21 -11.76
CA ASN A 71 -19.64 -0.06 -11.68
C ASN A 71 -20.31 1.03 -10.84
N ALA A 72 -21.42 1.58 -11.34
CA ALA A 72 -22.19 2.64 -10.68
C ALA A 72 -22.86 2.25 -9.34
N ASN A 73 -22.72 0.99 -8.89
CA ASN A 73 -23.20 0.49 -7.60
C ASN A 73 -22.06 0.06 -6.67
N THR A 74 -20.80 0.35 -7.04
CA THR A 74 -19.63 -0.01 -6.23
C THR A 74 -19.19 1.20 -5.40
N ARG A 75 -19.31 1.11 -4.08
CA ARG A 75 -18.75 2.10 -3.16
C ARG A 75 -17.25 1.87 -3.01
N VAL A 76 -16.46 2.87 -3.39
CA VAL A 76 -15.00 2.80 -3.34
C VAL A 76 -14.48 3.54 -2.12
N HIS A 77 -13.62 2.86 -1.37
CA HIS A 77 -12.89 3.39 -0.23
C HIS A 77 -11.41 3.54 -0.58
N MET A 78 -10.82 4.67 -0.22
CA MET A 78 -9.41 4.97 -0.44
C MET A 78 -8.68 5.05 0.89
N GLY A 79 -7.60 4.32 1.03
CA GLY A 79 -6.88 4.18 2.30
C GLY A 79 -5.70 5.14 2.41
N TYR A 80 -5.59 5.83 3.55
CA TYR A 80 -4.47 6.71 3.86
C TYR A 80 -3.92 6.41 5.25
N TRP A 81 -2.61 6.39 5.38
CA TRP A 81 -1.95 6.17 6.65
C TRP A 81 -0.67 6.99 6.74
N SER A 82 -0.25 7.27 7.96
CA SER A 82 1.08 7.81 8.22
C SER A 82 1.60 7.24 9.53
N LEU A 83 2.92 7.05 9.63
CA LEU A 83 3.62 6.23 10.64
C LEU A 83 3.42 4.72 10.46
N SER A 84 4.49 3.95 10.64
CA SER A 84 4.50 2.50 10.46
C SER A 84 3.46 1.76 11.32
N ALA A 85 3.18 2.27 12.53
CA ALA A 85 2.18 1.69 13.43
C ALA A 85 0.73 1.80 12.93
N ASN A 86 0.45 2.73 12.01
CA ASN A 86 -0.90 2.93 11.46
C ASN A 86 -1.18 2.07 10.23
N ARG A 87 -0.15 1.66 9.46
CA ARG A 87 -0.33 0.84 8.25
C ARG A 87 -1.10 -0.47 8.50
N PRO A 88 -0.78 -1.30 9.53
CA PRO A 88 -1.52 -2.52 9.77
C PRO A 88 -3.00 -2.29 10.12
N ARG A 89 -3.31 -1.14 10.75
CA ARG A 89 -4.68 -0.76 11.15
C ARG A 89 -5.52 -0.41 9.94
N LEU A 90 -4.93 0.36 9.01
CA LEU A 90 -5.58 0.64 7.73
C LEU A 90 -5.81 -0.65 6.93
N ILE A 91 -4.80 -1.52 6.81
CA ILE A 91 -4.93 -2.80 6.08
C ILE A 91 -6.12 -3.61 6.62
N LYS A 92 -6.22 -3.78 7.94
CA LYS A 92 -7.34 -4.48 8.60
C LYS A 92 -8.71 -3.91 8.16
N VAL A 93 -8.85 -2.58 8.12
CA VAL A 93 -10.10 -1.93 7.71
C VAL A 93 -10.38 -2.16 6.22
N MET A 94 -9.38 -1.99 5.37
CA MET A 94 -9.53 -2.09 3.92
C MET A 94 -9.82 -3.53 3.47
N ASP A 95 -9.21 -4.53 4.12
CA ASP A 95 -9.52 -5.95 3.92
C ASP A 95 -10.95 -6.28 4.38
N ALA A 96 -11.40 -5.69 5.50
CA ALA A 96 -12.78 -5.86 5.97
C ALA A 96 -13.79 -5.24 4.99
N ILE A 97 -13.46 -4.14 4.33
CA ILE A 97 -14.29 -3.53 3.28
C ILE A 97 -14.39 -4.47 2.06
N ASN A 98 -13.26 -4.99 1.58
CA ASN A 98 -13.23 -5.86 0.41
C ASN A 98 -13.95 -7.21 0.62
N SER A 99 -13.96 -7.72 1.85
CA SER A 99 -14.61 -8.98 2.22
C SER A 99 -16.07 -8.82 2.66
N TYR A 100 -16.59 -7.60 2.74
CA TYR A 100 -17.94 -7.36 3.24
C TYR A 100 -19.00 -7.86 2.27
N ALA A 101 -19.82 -8.79 2.75
CA ALA A 101 -20.94 -9.34 1.99
C ALA A 101 -22.18 -8.45 2.16
N SER A 102 -22.55 -7.74 1.10
CA SER A 102 -23.76 -6.91 1.05
C SER A 102 -24.37 -6.89 -0.35
N THR A 103 -25.57 -6.32 -0.45
CA THR A 103 -26.24 -6.08 -1.74
C THR A 103 -25.56 -4.98 -2.55
N GLU A 104 -24.94 -4.01 -1.89
CA GLU A 104 -24.02 -3.06 -2.50
C GLU A 104 -22.61 -3.69 -2.62
N SER A 105 -21.86 -3.32 -3.65
CA SER A 105 -20.47 -3.76 -3.81
C SER A 105 -19.56 -2.77 -3.10
N TYR A 106 -18.73 -3.24 -2.17
CA TYR A 106 -17.73 -2.42 -1.48
C TYR A 106 -16.34 -2.79 -1.97
N ARG A 107 -15.54 -1.79 -2.33
CA ARG A 107 -14.15 -1.99 -2.76
C ARG A 107 -13.23 -1.00 -2.09
N ALA A 108 -12.07 -1.49 -1.68
CA ALA A 108 -11.01 -0.71 -1.09
C ALA A 108 -9.83 -0.65 -2.07
N ILE A 109 -9.20 0.51 -2.19
CA ILE A 109 -7.97 0.71 -2.97
C ILE A 109 -6.94 1.48 -2.13
N TRP A 110 -5.66 1.28 -2.43
CA TRP A 110 -4.50 1.84 -1.75
C TRP A 110 -3.61 2.57 -2.77
N ASP A 111 -2.70 3.40 -2.31
CA ASP A 111 -1.62 3.95 -3.14
C ASP A 111 -0.77 2.84 -3.77
N GLU A 112 -0.65 1.70 -3.09
CA GLU A 112 0.05 0.53 -3.61
C GLU A 112 -0.74 -0.32 -4.61
N GLY A 113 -2.09 -0.28 -4.64
CA GLY A 113 -2.87 -1.23 -5.42
C GLY A 113 -4.37 -1.37 -5.08
N VAL A 114 -4.97 -2.48 -5.50
CA VAL A 114 -6.34 -2.93 -5.10
C VAL A 114 -6.31 -4.06 -4.07
N GLY A 115 -5.13 -4.31 -3.49
CA GLY A 115 -4.87 -5.29 -2.44
C GLY A 115 -3.42 -5.18 -1.96
N THR A 116 -3.08 -5.87 -0.87
CA THR A 116 -1.71 -5.88 -0.33
C THR A 116 -0.83 -6.99 -0.92
N ALA A 117 -1.41 -7.91 -1.71
CA ALA A 117 -0.64 -8.94 -2.41
C ALA A 117 0.05 -8.33 -3.63
N ALA A 118 1.25 -8.81 -3.96
CA ALA A 118 2.03 -8.27 -5.08
C ALA A 118 1.29 -8.32 -6.44
N ALA A 119 0.39 -9.28 -6.64
CA ALA A 119 -0.43 -9.38 -7.86
C ALA A 119 -1.52 -8.30 -7.96
N ASP A 120 -1.86 -7.66 -6.84
CA ASP A 120 -2.88 -6.63 -6.73
C ASP A 120 -2.26 -5.22 -6.68
N GLN A 121 -0.95 -5.10 -6.85
CA GLN A 121 -0.23 -3.83 -6.82
C GLN A 121 -0.20 -3.14 -8.18
N TYR A 122 -0.23 -1.82 -8.17
CA TYR A 122 -0.11 -1.01 -9.38
C TYR A 122 1.27 -1.20 -10.03
N PRO A 123 1.34 -1.44 -11.36
CA PRO A 123 2.62 -1.49 -12.08
C PRO A 123 3.50 -0.26 -11.83
N SER A 124 2.89 0.92 -11.74
CA SER A 124 3.56 2.16 -11.36
C SER A 124 4.19 2.10 -9.96
N TYR A 125 3.47 1.59 -8.95
CA TYR A 125 3.97 1.39 -7.59
C TYR A 125 5.12 0.37 -7.53
N ILE A 126 4.96 -0.76 -8.25
CA ILE A 126 6.01 -1.78 -8.37
C ILE A 126 7.29 -1.15 -8.95
N THR A 127 7.15 -0.31 -9.98
CA THR A 127 8.28 0.42 -10.57
C THR A 127 8.90 1.41 -9.57
N MET A 128 8.07 2.18 -8.84
CA MET A 128 8.53 3.10 -7.78
C MET A 128 9.37 2.39 -6.72
N ASN A 129 8.98 1.19 -6.28
CA ASN A 129 9.75 0.41 -5.31
C ASN A 129 11.09 -0.08 -5.85
N LYS A 130 11.15 -0.42 -7.15
CA LYS A 130 12.41 -0.83 -7.80
C LYS A 130 13.37 0.32 -8.06
N GLU A 131 12.91 1.55 -7.89
CA GLU A 131 13.75 2.75 -8.04
C GLU A 131 14.44 3.16 -6.73
N TYR A 132 14.08 2.56 -5.59
CA TYR A 132 14.77 2.69 -4.29
C TYR A 132 15.08 4.13 -3.87
N TRP A 133 14.10 5.02 -4.04
CA TRP A 133 14.30 6.47 -3.87
C TRP A 133 14.87 6.87 -2.51
N TYR A 134 14.46 6.21 -1.42
CA TYR A 134 14.98 6.52 -0.09
C TYR A 134 16.40 5.97 0.12
N GLU A 135 16.68 4.72 -0.27
CA GLU A 135 18.03 4.14 -0.19
C GLU A 135 19.04 4.96 -1.00
N ARG A 136 18.62 5.45 -2.17
CA ARG A 136 19.42 6.34 -3.02
C ARG A 136 19.67 7.71 -2.40
N ALA A 137 18.75 8.20 -1.58
CA ALA A 137 18.86 9.48 -0.88
C ALA A 137 19.81 9.47 0.33
N TYR A 138 20.27 8.30 0.77
CA TYR A 138 21.21 8.13 1.89
C TYR A 138 22.48 7.40 1.42
N PRO A 139 23.31 8.03 0.57
CA PRO A 139 24.55 7.41 0.13
C PRO A 139 25.51 7.15 1.30
N LEU A 140 26.30 6.09 1.16
CA LEU A 140 27.43 5.76 2.02
C LEU A 140 28.50 6.85 1.92
N SER A 141 29.45 6.86 2.87
CA SER A 141 30.54 7.86 2.90
C SER A 141 31.44 7.85 1.65
N ASN A 142 31.43 6.78 0.86
CA ASN A 142 32.16 6.65 -0.40
C ASN A 142 31.34 7.10 -1.63
N GLY A 143 30.15 7.67 -1.44
CA GLY A 143 29.25 8.13 -2.50
C GLY A 143 28.43 7.03 -3.20
N MET A 144 28.59 5.77 -2.80
CA MET A 144 27.77 4.66 -3.30
C MET A 144 26.46 4.55 -2.51
N VAL A 145 25.44 3.92 -3.09
CA VAL A 145 24.17 3.62 -2.42
C VAL A 145 24.10 2.13 -2.07
N SER A 146 23.52 1.79 -0.92
CA SER A 146 23.32 0.40 -0.49
C SER A 146 21.85 0.01 -0.68
N ILE A 147 21.60 -0.90 -1.62
CA ILE A 147 20.25 -1.38 -1.96
C ILE A 147 20.25 -2.89 -1.71
N GLU A 148 19.40 -3.36 -0.80
CA GLU A 148 19.29 -4.77 -0.41
C GLU A 148 20.65 -5.40 -0.02
N GLY A 149 21.57 -4.60 0.53
CA GLY A 149 22.91 -5.03 0.94
C GLY A 149 23.95 -5.07 -0.18
N VAL A 150 23.60 -4.68 -1.41
CA VAL A 150 24.52 -4.56 -2.54
C VAL A 150 24.83 -3.08 -2.81
N HIS A 151 26.08 -2.77 -3.11
CA HIS A 151 26.53 -1.39 -3.33
C HIS A 151 26.53 -1.03 -4.81
N TYR A 152 25.96 0.14 -5.13
CA TYR A 152 25.85 0.65 -6.50
C TYR A 152 26.39 2.07 -6.60
N VAL A 153 26.90 2.41 -7.78
CA VAL A 153 27.09 3.81 -8.17
C VAL A 153 25.77 4.29 -8.74
N ASP A 154 25.17 5.30 -8.11
CA ASP A 154 23.98 5.95 -8.66
C ASP A 154 24.39 6.99 -9.72
N PRO A 155 24.06 6.79 -11.01
CA PRO A 155 24.35 7.76 -12.05
C PRO A 155 23.52 9.05 -11.91
N HIS A 156 22.47 9.04 -11.09
CA HIS A 156 21.58 10.16 -10.85
C HIS A 156 21.35 10.33 -9.33
N PRO A 157 22.32 10.95 -8.61
CA PRO A 157 22.23 11.13 -7.17
C PRO A 157 20.89 11.76 -6.75
N VAL A 158 20.30 11.21 -5.69
CA VAL A 158 18.99 11.63 -5.18
C VAL A 158 19.20 12.32 -3.84
N THR A 159 18.50 13.42 -3.61
CA THR A 159 18.41 14.08 -2.29
C THR A 159 17.23 13.53 -1.50
N THR A 160 17.27 13.67 -0.17
CA THR A 160 16.12 13.29 0.69
C THR A 160 14.86 14.04 0.30
N LYS A 161 14.98 15.32 -0.06
CA LYS A 161 13.87 16.12 -0.55
C LYS A 161 13.28 15.55 -1.84
N GLU A 162 14.10 15.17 -2.81
CA GLU A 162 13.60 14.57 -4.06
C GLU A 162 12.90 13.24 -3.80
N ALA A 163 13.42 12.39 -2.93
CA ALA A 163 12.76 11.15 -2.53
C ALA A 163 11.38 11.42 -1.89
N ASP A 164 11.30 12.39 -0.98
CA ASP A 164 10.05 12.83 -0.36
C ASP A 164 9.06 13.39 -1.40
N ASP A 165 9.53 14.24 -2.31
CA ASP A 165 8.72 14.84 -3.38
C ASP A 165 8.23 13.80 -4.38
N ILE A 166 9.03 12.78 -4.71
CA ILE A 166 8.65 11.69 -5.62
C ILE A 166 7.52 10.87 -5.01
N TRP A 167 7.68 10.37 -3.79
CA TRP A 167 6.61 9.62 -3.11
C TRP A 167 5.39 10.47 -2.81
N GLY A 168 5.62 11.73 -2.41
CA GLY A 168 4.57 12.71 -2.17
C GLY A 168 3.71 13.00 -3.39
N ASN A 169 4.34 13.29 -4.53
CA ASN A 169 3.63 13.54 -5.78
C ASN A 169 2.89 12.28 -6.27
N TYR A 170 3.49 11.09 -6.13
CA TYR A 170 2.81 9.83 -6.45
C TYR A 170 1.52 9.69 -5.63
N SER A 171 1.59 9.87 -4.30
CA SER A 171 0.41 9.74 -3.46
C SER A 171 -0.63 10.84 -3.69
N GLN A 172 -0.20 12.05 -4.07
CA GLN A 172 -1.13 13.09 -4.52
C GLN A 172 -1.91 12.66 -5.77
N ARG A 173 -1.25 12.03 -6.76
CA ARG A 173 -1.94 11.51 -7.96
C ARG A 173 -2.87 10.37 -7.62
N TYR A 174 -2.51 9.52 -6.66
CA TYR A 174 -3.41 8.52 -6.11
C TYR A 174 -4.67 9.19 -5.53
N ALA A 175 -4.54 10.21 -4.68
CA ALA A 175 -5.71 10.93 -4.14
C ALA A 175 -6.59 11.56 -5.23
N GLU A 176 -5.98 12.14 -6.26
CA GLU A 176 -6.69 12.74 -7.41
C GLU A 176 -7.51 11.74 -8.23
N MET A 177 -7.18 10.44 -8.16
CA MET A 177 -7.97 9.39 -8.80
C MET A 177 -9.42 9.35 -8.30
N ALA A 178 -9.70 9.88 -7.10
CA ALA A 178 -11.06 10.00 -6.58
C ALA A 178 -11.98 10.80 -7.51
N ALA A 179 -11.53 11.94 -8.03
CA ALA A 179 -12.32 12.77 -8.95
C ALA A 179 -12.61 12.00 -10.26
N ARG A 180 -11.64 11.23 -10.75
CA ARG A 180 -11.80 10.41 -11.95
C ARG A 180 -12.81 9.29 -11.73
N LEU A 181 -12.71 8.57 -10.62
CA LEU A 181 -13.67 7.52 -10.25
C LEU A 181 -15.08 8.10 -10.06
N ARG A 182 -15.21 9.28 -9.43
CA ARG A 182 -16.49 9.98 -9.27
C ARG A 182 -17.12 10.35 -10.61
N GLN A 183 -16.31 10.87 -11.53
CA GLN A 183 -16.73 11.28 -12.87
C GLN A 183 -17.31 10.09 -13.65
N GLU A 184 -16.68 8.92 -13.55
CA GLU A 184 -17.06 7.72 -14.31
C GLU A 184 -18.23 6.95 -13.67
N THR A 185 -18.30 6.91 -12.34
CA THR A 185 -19.28 6.06 -11.63
C THR A 185 -20.51 6.79 -11.15
N GLY A 186 -20.45 8.11 -10.97
CA GLY A 186 -21.53 8.83 -10.32
C GLY A 186 -21.51 8.77 -8.77
N ILE A 187 -20.52 8.11 -8.15
CA ILE A 187 -20.50 7.84 -6.70
C ILE A 187 -19.38 8.61 -6.00
N THR A 188 -19.72 9.35 -4.94
CA THR A 188 -18.74 9.97 -4.04
C THR A 188 -17.98 8.90 -3.27
N LEU A 189 -16.65 8.98 -3.29
CA LEU A 189 -15.77 8.01 -2.64
C LEU A 189 -15.63 8.29 -1.15
N GLU A 190 -15.07 7.33 -0.41
CA GLU A 190 -14.77 7.51 1.01
C GLU A 190 -13.27 7.34 1.29
N ALA A 191 -12.60 8.41 1.73
CA ALA A 191 -11.23 8.33 2.22
C ALA A 191 -11.22 7.90 3.70
N ARG A 192 -10.45 6.84 4.01
CA ARG A 192 -10.28 6.30 5.36
C ARG A 192 -8.84 6.55 5.83
N CYS A 193 -8.67 7.38 6.87
CA CYS A 193 -7.38 7.91 7.29
C CYS A 193 -6.98 7.44 8.70
N PHE A 194 -5.84 6.74 8.81
CA PHE A 194 -5.15 6.46 10.07
C PHE A 194 -3.86 7.28 10.18
N VAL A 195 -3.97 8.51 10.67
CA VAL A 195 -2.88 9.51 10.61
C VAL A 195 -2.57 10.19 11.95
N GLN A 196 -3.16 9.73 13.05
CA GLN A 196 -2.87 10.24 14.39
C GLN A 196 -1.36 10.14 14.69
N GLY A 197 -0.79 11.23 15.21
CA GLY A 197 0.64 11.35 15.55
C GLY A 197 1.55 11.63 14.35
N ALA A 198 1.02 11.75 13.13
CA ALA A 198 1.84 12.03 11.98
C ALA A 198 2.43 13.46 12.05
N ARG A 199 3.70 13.58 11.63
CA ARG A 199 4.41 14.87 11.62
C ARG A 199 3.99 15.72 10.43
N VAL A 200 4.15 17.03 10.58
CA VAL A 200 3.78 18.04 9.59
C VAL A 200 4.48 17.86 8.24
N ASN A 201 5.68 17.28 8.22
CA ASN A 201 6.47 17.03 7.02
C ASN A 201 6.24 15.64 6.40
N ARG A 202 5.26 14.85 6.88
CA ARG A 202 4.94 13.55 6.29
C ARG A 202 4.08 13.70 5.04
N VAL A 203 4.17 12.72 4.15
CA VAL A 203 3.41 12.62 2.89
C VAL A 203 1.95 13.03 3.06
N PHE A 204 1.26 12.51 4.08
CA PHE A 204 -0.14 12.84 4.33
C PHE A 204 -0.39 14.35 4.47
N TYR A 205 0.34 15.06 5.33
CA TYR A 205 0.08 16.49 5.56
C TYR A 205 0.60 17.40 4.45
N VAL A 206 1.67 16.98 3.76
CA VAL A 206 2.28 17.80 2.71
C VAL A 206 1.56 17.65 1.37
N TYR A 207 1.10 16.45 1.03
CA TYR A 207 0.62 16.12 -0.32
C TYR A 207 -0.83 15.63 -0.36
N GLU A 208 -1.22 14.70 0.52
CA GLU A 208 -2.53 14.04 0.44
C GLU A 208 -3.64 14.91 1.04
N LEU A 209 -3.48 15.44 2.25
CA LEU A 209 -4.49 16.22 2.96
C LEU A 209 -4.89 17.50 2.18
N PRO A 210 -3.97 18.33 1.66
CA PRO A 210 -4.36 19.49 0.86
C PRO A 210 -5.20 19.09 -0.37
N LYS A 211 -4.90 17.93 -0.96
CA LYS A 211 -5.67 17.40 -2.08
C LYS A 211 -7.04 16.89 -1.65
N LEU A 212 -7.12 16.15 -0.54
CA LEU A 212 -8.37 15.68 0.05
C LEU A 212 -9.29 16.85 0.43
N VAL A 213 -8.75 17.97 0.92
CA VAL A 213 -9.52 19.21 1.18
C VAL A 213 -10.18 19.71 -0.10
N SER A 214 -9.42 19.79 -1.19
CA SER A 214 -9.96 20.21 -2.50
C SER A 214 -11.04 19.26 -3.02
N LEU A 215 -10.84 17.94 -2.90
CA LEU A 215 -11.76 16.92 -3.41
C LEU A 215 -13.04 16.84 -2.56
N GLU A 216 -12.94 17.08 -1.26
CA GLU A 216 -14.11 17.13 -0.38
C GLU A 216 -14.96 18.36 -0.69
N ALA A 217 -14.34 19.49 -1.00
CA ALA A 217 -15.05 20.72 -1.38
C ALA A 217 -15.84 20.58 -2.70
N THR A 218 -15.38 19.74 -3.63
CA THR A 218 -16.08 19.43 -4.90
C THR A 218 -17.06 18.27 -4.79
N GLY A 219 -17.12 17.58 -3.64
CA GLY A 219 -17.99 16.43 -3.42
C GLY A 219 -17.50 15.12 -4.03
N ASP A 220 -16.23 15.05 -4.44
CA ASP A 220 -15.61 13.85 -5.01
C ASP A 220 -15.34 12.80 -3.93
N VAL A 221 -15.06 13.23 -2.69
CA VAL A 221 -14.74 12.34 -1.57
C VAL A 221 -15.40 12.81 -0.26
N TYR A 222 -15.75 11.85 0.59
CA TYR A 222 -15.97 12.06 2.03
C TYR A 222 -14.75 11.58 2.80
N VAL A 223 -14.16 12.42 3.63
CA VAL A 223 -12.96 12.06 4.40
C VAL A 223 -13.34 11.65 5.82
N PHE A 224 -12.78 10.54 6.30
CA PHE A 224 -13.02 10.01 7.64
C PHE A 224 -11.69 9.73 8.33
N PHE A 225 -11.50 10.33 9.50
CA PHE A 225 -10.35 10.07 10.37
C PHE A 225 -10.73 9.08 11.46
N ALA A 226 -9.91 8.04 11.63
CA ALA A 226 -10.08 7.10 12.73
C ALA A 226 -9.80 7.78 14.07
N LEU A 227 -10.72 7.66 15.02
CA LEU A 227 -10.57 8.21 16.38
C LEU A 227 -9.71 7.30 17.28
N THR A 228 -9.62 6.02 16.95
CA THR A 228 -8.85 5.03 17.71
C THR A 228 -8.10 4.08 16.78
N SER A 229 -7.15 3.33 17.32
CA SER A 229 -6.42 2.31 16.57
C SER A 229 -7.28 1.12 16.14
N GLU A 230 -8.43 0.92 16.78
CA GLU A 230 -9.33 -0.21 16.55
C GLU A 230 -10.58 0.17 15.76
N ALA A 231 -10.58 1.35 15.14
CA ALA A 231 -11.73 1.86 14.41
C ALA A 231 -12.30 0.85 13.41
N ASN A 232 -13.60 0.59 13.53
CA ASN A 232 -14.37 -0.26 12.65
C ASN A 232 -15.13 0.60 11.64
N TRP A 233 -14.95 0.35 10.34
CA TRP A 233 -15.59 1.14 9.28
C TRP A 233 -17.12 1.09 9.29
N LEU A 234 -17.72 0.05 9.89
CA LEU A 234 -19.17 -0.10 10.08
C LEU A 234 -19.70 0.62 11.33
N THR A 235 -18.83 1.16 12.19
CA THR A 235 -19.22 1.84 13.43
C THR A 235 -18.98 3.35 13.26
N PRO A 236 -20.01 4.16 12.96
CA PRO A 236 -19.82 5.59 12.69
C PRO A 236 -19.14 6.36 13.82
N ALA A 237 -19.35 5.95 15.07
CA ALA A 237 -18.73 6.57 16.24
C ALA A 237 -17.20 6.41 16.31
N ASP A 238 -16.61 5.51 15.52
CA ASP A 238 -15.16 5.31 15.46
C ASP A 238 -14.47 6.31 14.51
N TRP A 239 -15.25 7.14 13.80
CA TRP A 239 -14.76 8.02 12.76
C TRP A 239 -15.28 9.44 12.93
N VAL A 240 -14.40 10.41 12.69
CA VAL A 240 -14.82 11.80 12.51
C VAL A 240 -14.76 12.17 11.03
N LYS A 241 -15.87 12.68 10.49
CA LYS A 241 -16.02 13.04 9.09
C LYS A 241 -15.56 14.48 8.84
N GLY A 242 -14.90 14.73 7.71
CA GLY A 242 -14.52 16.06 7.25
C GLY A 242 -13.03 16.34 7.45
N THR A 243 -12.38 16.88 6.42
CA THR A 243 -10.97 17.33 6.44
C THR A 243 -10.69 18.40 7.49
N ILE A 244 -11.71 19.17 7.88
CA ILE A 244 -11.64 20.11 9.01
C ILE A 244 -11.30 19.44 10.35
N ASN A 245 -11.56 18.13 10.45
CA ASN A 245 -11.27 17.32 11.64
C ASN A 245 -9.97 16.52 11.51
N ALA A 246 -9.10 16.85 10.54
CA ALA A 246 -7.77 16.25 10.47
C ALA A 246 -7.03 16.44 11.80
N PRO A 247 -6.41 15.39 12.37
CA PRO A 247 -5.62 15.52 13.59
C PRO A 247 -4.57 16.61 13.44
N THR A 248 -4.26 17.33 14.52
CA THR A 248 -3.14 18.28 14.50
C THR A 248 -1.84 17.51 14.30
N PRO A 249 -1.01 17.87 13.30
CA PRO A 249 0.26 17.19 13.08
C PRO A 249 1.25 17.46 14.21
N GLU A 250 2.13 16.50 14.45
CA GLU A 250 3.30 16.71 15.30
C GLU A 250 4.34 17.59 14.59
N ALA A 251 5.21 18.26 15.36
CA ALA A 251 6.30 19.04 14.80
C ALA A 251 7.28 18.15 14.00
N ALA A 252 7.95 18.75 13.01
CA ALA A 252 9.09 18.11 12.37
C ALA A 252 10.23 17.94 13.39
N LEU A 253 10.97 16.83 13.30
CA LEU A 253 12.22 16.62 14.03
C LEU A 253 13.42 17.13 13.23
#